data_AF-A0A6G9SF46-F1
#
_entry.id   AF-A0A6G9SF46-F1
#
_cell.length_a   1.000
_cell.length_b   1.000
_cell.length_c   1.000
_cell.angle_alpha   90.00
_cell.angle_beta   90.00
_cell.angle_gamma   90.00
#
_symmetry.space_group_name_H-M   'P 1'
#
loop_
_entity.id
_entity.type
_entity.pdbx_description
1 polymer ?
#
loop_
_entity_poly.entity_id
_entity_poly.type
_entity_poly.pdbx_seq_one_letter_code
_entity_poly.pdbx_strand_id
1 'polypeptide(L)'
;MNWEFVMQISFGLNIASLLGYIYIIFGISYMAFMVFLLFKRASRLGSIAFVIYLLQALLIPSIMLLCGFIFVFQGWRLDPILQFAQFLLTSLVIYFSVKDIVINEVYKNR
;
A
#
# COMPACT_ATOMS: atom_id res chain seq x y z
N MET A 1 -12.14 -10.53 -34.37
CA MET A 1 -10.74 -10.43 -33.90
C MET A 1 -10.55 -9.04 -33.29
N ASN A 2 -11.17 -8.77 -32.13
CA ASN A 2 -11.14 -7.45 -31.46
C ASN A 2 -10.56 -7.52 -30.03
N TRP A 3 -9.98 -8.67 -29.64
CA TRP A 3 -9.44 -8.87 -28.29
C TRP A 3 -8.24 -7.97 -27.99
N GLU A 4 -7.44 -7.62 -29.01
CA GLU A 4 -6.36 -6.63 -28.91
C GLU A 4 -6.88 -5.23 -28.58
N PHE A 5 -8.01 -4.83 -29.17
CA PHE A 5 -8.63 -3.52 -28.93
C PHE A 5 -9.28 -3.45 -27.54
N VAL A 6 -9.97 -4.52 -27.13
CA VAL A 6 -10.52 -4.65 -25.77
C VAL A 6 -9.39 -4.68 -24.75
N MET A 7 -8.26 -5.34 -25.04
CA MET A 7 -7.06 -5.30 -24.21
C MET A 7 -6.51 -3.87 -24.10
N GLN A 8 -6.29 -3.15 -25.20
CA GLN A 8 -5.71 -1.80 -25.14
C GLN A 8 -6.57 -0.79 -24.37
N ILE A 9 -7.89 -0.82 -24.52
CA ILE A 9 -8.80 0.02 -23.73
C ILE A 9 -8.76 -0.40 -22.25
N SER A 10 -8.63 -1.70 -21.98
CA SER A 10 -8.62 -2.23 -20.61
C SER A 10 -7.28 -2.08 -19.88
N PHE A 11 -6.16 -1.99 -20.61
CA PHE A 11 -4.80 -1.83 -20.06
C PHE A 11 -4.56 -0.42 -19.48
N GLY A 12 -5.38 0.58 -19.83
CA GLY A 12 -5.18 1.97 -19.42
C GLY A 12 -6.41 2.71 -18.87
N LEU A 13 -7.63 2.34 -19.28
CA LEU A 13 -8.86 3.05 -18.93
C LEU A 13 -9.88 2.17 -18.19
N ASN A 14 -9.42 1.13 -17.49
CA ASN A 14 -10.27 0.28 -16.67
C ASN A 14 -10.24 0.72 -15.20
N ILE A 15 -11.35 0.59 -14.48
CA ILE A 15 -11.46 0.99 -13.07
C ILE A 15 -10.40 0.25 -12.24
N ALA A 16 -10.11 -1.00 -12.58
CA ALA A 16 -9.10 -1.81 -11.92
C ALA A 16 -7.67 -1.26 -12.10
N SER A 17 -7.28 -0.80 -13.30
CA SER A 17 -5.96 -0.21 -13.52
C SER A 17 -5.83 1.17 -12.84
N LEU A 18 -6.93 1.94 -12.81
CA LEU A 18 -7.01 3.22 -12.09
C LEU A 18 -6.80 3.04 -10.58
N LEU A 19 -7.44 2.02 -9.99
CA LEU A 19 -7.16 1.61 -8.61
C LEU A 19 -5.68 1.22 -8.45
N GLY A 20 -5.12 0.44 -9.37
CA GLY A 20 -3.71 0.05 -9.35
C GLY A 20 -2.73 1.23 -9.30
N TYR A 21 -2.98 2.30 -10.05
CA TYR A 21 -2.16 3.52 -9.97
C TYR A 21 -2.28 4.22 -8.62
N ILE A 22 -3.49 4.31 -8.05
CA ILE A 22 -3.71 4.86 -6.71
C ILE A 22 -2.92 4.06 -5.68
N TYR A 23 -2.92 2.73 -5.80
CA TYR A 23 -2.14 1.83 -4.94
C TYR A 23 -0.64 2.11 -4.97
N ILE A 24 -0.08 2.30 -6.17
CA ILE A 24 1.34 2.58 -6.34
C ILE A 24 1.70 3.92 -5.70
N ILE A 25 0.92 4.97 -5.98
CA ILE A 25 1.16 6.31 -5.41
C ILE A 25 1.07 6.27 -3.88
N PHE A 26 0.05 5.61 -3.34
CA PHE A 26 -0.16 5.51 -1.91
C PHE A 26 0.95 4.68 -1.24
N GLY A 27 1.36 3.57 -1.85
CA GLY A 27 2.47 2.73 -1.36
C GLY A 27 3.81 3.49 -1.33
N ILE A 28 4.13 4.26 -2.37
CA ILE A 28 5.34 5.11 -2.41
C ILE A 28 5.28 6.18 -1.33
N SER A 29 4.14 6.86 -1.19
CA SER A 29 3.95 7.92 -0.19
C SER A 29 4.09 7.38 1.24
N TYR A 30 3.54 6.20 1.50
CA TYR A 30 3.63 5.52 2.79
C TYR A 30 5.06 5.08 3.11
N MET A 31 5.77 4.54 2.12
CA MET A 31 7.18 4.17 2.26
C MET A 31 8.04 5.38 2.63
N ALA A 32 7.88 6.50 1.90
CA ALA A 32 8.61 7.74 2.18
C ALA A 32 8.31 8.27 3.59
N PHE A 33 7.04 8.25 4.00
CA PHE A 33 6.61 8.67 5.33
C PHE A 33 7.22 7.80 6.44
N MET A 34 7.16 6.47 6.29
CA MET A 34 7.73 5.54 7.27
C MET A 34 9.25 5.64 7.37
N VAL A 35 9.95 5.78 6.24
CA VAL A 35 11.40 6.00 6.22
C VAL A 35 11.75 7.33 6.92
N PHE A 36 11.01 8.41 6.64
CA PHE A 36 11.21 9.69 7.31
C PHE A 36 11.00 9.61 8.83
N LEU A 37 9.96 8.91 9.28
CA LEU A 37 9.71 8.66 10.70
C LEU A 37 10.83 7.83 11.35
N LEU A 38 11.30 6.78 10.66
CA LEU A 38 12.43 5.97 11.12
C LEU A 38 13.71 6.80 11.28
N PHE A 39 14.06 7.64 10.30
CA PHE A 39 15.24 8.51 10.38
C PHE A 39 15.15 9.50 11.55
N LYS A 40 13.98 10.11 11.77
CA LYS A 40 13.78 11.02 12.91
C LYS A 40 13.84 10.33 14.26
N ARG A 41 13.52 9.04 14.33
CA ARG A 41 13.31 8.33 15.58
C ARG A 41 14.30 7.22 15.88
N ALA A 42 15.23 6.95 14.96
CA ALA A 42 16.28 5.95 15.09
C ALA A 42 17.13 6.13 16.36
N SER A 43 17.31 7.37 16.83
CA SER A 43 18.11 7.65 18.03
C SER A 43 17.36 7.47 19.37
N ARG A 44 16.05 7.19 19.36
CA ARG A 44 15.19 7.21 20.56
C ARG A 44 14.43 5.90 20.80
N LEU A 45 14.48 4.92 19.89
CA LEU A 45 13.74 3.66 20.02
C LEU A 45 14.57 2.57 20.69
N GLY A 46 13.92 1.79 21.56
CA GLY A 46 14.45 0.51 22.03
C GLY A 46 14.57 -0.51 20.89
N SER A 47 15.51 -1.45 21.02
CA SER A 47 15.90 -2.42 19.98
C SER A 47 14.71 -3.18 19.37
N ILE A 48 13.73 -3.58 20.19
CA ILE A 48 12.54 -4.33 19.73
C ILE A 48 11.58 -3.46 18.92
N ALA A 49 11.32 -2.22 19.37
CA ALA A 49 10.44 -1.30 18.67
C ALA A 49 11.02 -0.97 17.29
N PHE A 50 12.34 -0.74 17.22
CA PHE A 50 13.03 -0.48 15.95
C PHE A 50 12.82 -1.60 14.92
N VAL A 51 12.94 -2.87 15.34
CA VAL A 51 12.72 -4.03 14.45
C VAL A 51 11.29 -4.09 13.93
N ILE A 52 10.28 -3.82 14.78
CA ILE A 52 8.87 -3.82 14.37
C ILE A 52 8.61 -2.72 13.33
N TYR A 53 9.09 -1.49 13.59
CA TYR A 53 8.92 -0.38 12.65
C TYR A 53 9.67 -0.62 11.33
N LEU A 54 10.82 -1.28 11.35
CA LEU A 54 11.58 -1.62 10.15
C LEU A 54 10.87 -2.68 9.30
N LEU A 55 10.36 -3.74 9.93
CA LEU A 55 9.53 -4.74 9.25
C LEU A 55 8.29 -4.10 8.63
N GLN A 56 7.64 -3.20 9.38
CA GLN A 56 6.47 -2.48 8.90
C GLN A 56 6.79 -1.57 7.70
N ALA A 57 7.90 -0.85 7.75
CA ALA A 57 8.35 0.05 6.68
C ALA A 57 8.75 -0.70 5.40
N LEU A 58 9.10 -1.99 5.50
CA LEU A 58 9.45 -2.81 4.35
C LEU A 58 8.25 -3.58 3.79
N LEU A 59 7.50 -4.26 4.66
CA LEU A 59 6.45 -5.21 4.25
C LEU A 59 5.20 -4.50 3.72
N ILE A 60 4.70 -3.48 4.41
CA ILE A 60 3.46 -2.79 4.02
C ILE A 60 3.57 -2.14 2.63
N PRO A 61 4.57 -1.29 2.34
CA PRO A 61 4.65 -0.67 1.02
C PRO A 61 4.99 -1.69 -0.07
N SER A 62 5.79 -2.73 0.21
CA SER A 62 6.06 -3.79 -0.76
C SER A 62 4.79 -4.52 -1.18
N ILE A 63 3.90 -4.83 -0.24
CA ILE A 63 2.60 -5.47 -0.52
C ILE A 63 1.69 -4.53 -1.32
N MET A 64 1.63 -3.24 -0.97
CA MET A 64 0.84 -2.25 -1.72
C MET A 64 1.35 -2.04 -3.15
N LEU A 65 2.66 -2.00 -3.35
CA LEU A 65 3.28 -1.85 -4.67
C LEU A 65 3.03 -3.09 -5.54
N LEU A 66 3.22 -4.29 -4.99
CA LEU A 66 2.93 -5.55 -5.69
C LEU A 66 1.46 -5.64 -6.10
N CYS A 67 0.56 -5.28 -5.18
CA CYS A 67 -0.87 -5.17 -5.45
C CYS A 67 -1.18 -4.20 -6.59
N GLY A 68 -0.64 -2.98 -6.52
CA GLY A 68 -0.86 -1.96 -7.54
C GLY A 68 -0.38 -2.43 -8.92
N PHE A 69 0.78 -3.10 -8.96
CA PHE A 69 1.31 -3.69 -10.18
C PHE A 69 0.37 -4.76 -10.76
N ILE A 70 -0.13 -5.68 -9.92
CA ILE A 70 -1.06 -6.73 -10.38
C ILE A 70 -2.33 -6.12 -10.97
N PHE A 71 -2.88 -5.08 -10.35
CA PHE A 71 -4.07 -4.40 -10.85
C PHE A 71 -3.85 -3.67 -12.17
N VAL A 72 -2.69 -3.05 -12.37
CA VAL A 72 -2.36 -2.36 -13.64
C VAL A 72 -2.26 -3.35 -14.80
N PHE A 73 -1.65 -4.52 -14.61
CA PHE A 73 -1.40 -5.47 -15.70
C PHE A 73 -2.50 -6.52 -15.89
N GLN A 74 -3.20 -6.92 -14.82
CA GLN A 74 -4.14 -8.04 -14.84
C GLN A 74 -5.55 -7.66 -14.38
N GLY A 75 -5.82 -6.39 -14.07
CA GLY A 75 -7.12 -5.93 -13.56
C GLY A 75 -8.31 -6.19 -14.48
N TRP A 76 -8.08 -6.37 -15.78
CA TRP A 76 -9.11 -6.66 -16.77
C TRP A 76 -9.52 -8.14 -16.84
N ARG A 77 -8.73 -9.05 -16.25
CA ARG A 77 -9.00 -10.49 -16.21
C ARG A 77 -9.04 -11.06 -14.78
N LEU A 78 -8.72 -10.26 -13.77
CA LEU A 78 -8.84 -10.63 -12.37
C LEU A 78 -10.31 -10.76 -11.98
N ASP A 79 -10.70 -11.89 -11.39
CA ASP A 79 -12.07 -12.09 -10.92
C ASP A 79 -12.48 -10.99 -9.93
N PRO A 80 -13.72 -10.48 -9.99
CA PRO A 80 -14.21 -9.42 -9.12
C PRO A 80 -14.02 -9.70 -7.61
N ILE A 81 -14.05 -10.97 -7.19
CA ILE A 81 -13.85 -11.38 -5.80
C ILE A 81 -12.41 -11.12 -5.31
N LEU A 82 -11.42 -11.34 -6.17
CA LEU A 82 -10.00 -11.09 -5.87
C LEU A 82 -9.73 -9.59 -5.79
N GLN A 83 -10.41 -8.79 -6.62
CA GLN A 83 -10.34 -7.33 -6.54
C GLN A 83 -10.91 -6.80 -5.22
N PHE A 84 -12.02 -7.39 -4.76
CA PHE A 84 -12.64 -7.06 -3.47
C PHE A 84 -11.76 -7.46 -2.27
N ALA A 85 -11.16 -8.65 -2.30
CA ALA A 85 -10.21 -9.08 -1.27
C ALA A 85 -9.03 -8.10 -1.15
N GLN A 86 -8.54 -7.60 -2.28
CA GLN A 86 -7.44 -6.65 -2.32
C GLN A 86 -7.85 -5.25 -1.82
N PHE A 87 -9.09 -4.82 -2.10
CA PHE A 87 -9.66 -3.62 -1.50
C PHE A 87 -9.77 -3.73 0.03
N LEU A 88 -10.25 -4.87 0.55
CA LEU A 88 -10.34 -5.13 1.99
C LEU A 88 -8.96 -5.13 2.66
N LEU A 89 -7.98 -5.82 2.06
CA LEU A 89 -6.60 -5.85 2.57
C LEU A 89 -6.02 -4.43 2.69
N THR A 90 -6.37 -3.56 1.76
CA THR A 90 -5.90 -2.17 1.74
C THR A 90 -6.57 -1.32 2.78
N SER A 91 -7.89 -1.43 2.92
CA SER A 91 -8.61 -0.74 3.98
C SER A 91 -8.06 -1.14 5.36
N LEU A 92 -7.65 -2.40 5.51
CA LEU A 92 -7.00 -2.90 6.73
C LEU A 92 -5.61 -2.29 6.93
N VAL A 93 -4.80 -2.19 5.87
CA VAL A 93 -3.49 -1.51 5.92
C VAL A 93 -3.65 -0.04 6.33
N ILE A 94 -4.58 0.69 5.72
CA ILE A 94 -4.87 2.09 6.06
C ILE A 94 -5.28 2.20 7.53
N TYR A 95 -6.16 1.31 8.01
CA TYR A 95 -6.56 1.29 9.42
C TYR A 95 -5.36 1.08 10.36
N PHE A 96 -4.48 0.13 10.05
CA PHE A 96 -3.27 -0.09 10.85
C PHE A 96 -2.34 1.11 10.83
N SER A 97 -2.11 1.72 9.68
CA SER A 97 -1.31 2.94 9.54
C SER A 97 -1.85 4.10 10.37
N VAL A 98 -3.15 4.35 10.32
CA VAL A 98 -3.79 5.40 11.13
C VAL A 98 -3.67 5.08 12.62
N LYS A 99 -3.95 3.84 13.01
CA LYS A 99 -3.84 3.39 14.41
C LYS A 99 -2.42 3.59 14.93
N ASP A 100 -1.40 3.25 14.15
CA ASP A 100 0.00 3.41 14.55
C ASP A 100 0.37 4.88 14.69
N ILE A 101 -0.07 5.76 13.78
CA ILE A 101 0.13 7.22 13.92
C ILE A 101 -0.53 7.75 15.20
N VAL A 102 -1.78 7.37 15.46
CA VAL A 102 -2.54 7.84 16.63
C VAL A 102 -1.91 7.38 17.94
N ILE A 103 -1.60 6.08 18.07
CA ILE A 103 -0.92 5.54 19.27
C ILE A 103 0.37 6.30 19.52
N ASN A 104 1.11 6.53 18.46
CA ASN A 104 2.40 7.15 18.51
C ASN A 104 2.37 8.65 18.87
N GLU A 105 1.34 9.39 18.43
CA GLU A 105 1.09 10.76 18.89
C GLU A 105 0.60 10.80 20.34
N VAL A 106 -0.28 9.89 20.74
CA VAL A 106 -0.78 9.80 22.13
C VAL A 106 0.36 9.51 23.11
N TYR A 107 1.27 8.60 22.78
CA TYR A 107 2.45 8.30 23.60
C TYR A 107 3.50 9.41 23.60
N LYS A 108 3.53 10.30 22.60
CA LYS A 108 4.44 11.46 22.58
C LYS A 108 4.03 12.54 23.57
N ASN A 109 2.76 12.58 23.97
CA ASN A 109 2.16 13.62 24.80
C ASN A 109 2.01 13.22 26.28
N ARG A 110 2.62 12.11 26.70
CA ARG A 110 2.82 11.72 28.10
C ARG A 110 4.32 11.65 28.38
#